data_AF-A0A6P5DX18-F1
#
_entry.id   AF-A0A6P5DX18-F1
#
_cell.length_a   1.000
_cell.length_b   1.000
_cell.length_c   1.000
_cell.angle_alpha   90.00
_cell.angle_beta   90.00
_cell.angle_gamma   90.00
#
_symmetry.space_group_name_H-M   'P 1'
#
loop_
_entity.id
_entity.type
_entity.pdbx_description
1 polymer ?
#
loop_
_entity_poly.entity_id
_entity_poly.type
_entity_poly.pdbx_seq_one_letter_code
_entity_poly.pdbx_strand_id
1 'polypeptide(L)'
;MGIGLSAQGVNMNRLPGWDKHSYGYHGDDGHSFCSSGTGQPYGPTFTTGDVIGCCVNLINNTCFYTKNGHSLGIAFTDLPPNLYPTVGLQTPGEVVDANFGQHPFVFDIEDYMREWRTKTQAQIDRFPVGDREGEWQTMIQKMVSSYLVHHGYCATAEAFARSTDQTVLEELASIKNRQRIQKLVLAGRMGEAIETTQQLYPSLLERNPNLLFTLKVRQFIEMVNGTDSEVRCLGGRSPKSQDSYPVSPRPFSSPSMSPSHGVNIHSLASGKGSTAHFSGFDNCSNGVISNKAHQAYCHSKHQPCGLNVPELNSLNTSRSQQVSSFTSNDVDMETDHYSNGVGETSSNGFLNGSSKHDHEMEDCDTEMEVDSSQLRRQLCGGSQAAIERMIHFGRELQAMSEQLRRECGKNTANKKMLKDAFSLLAYSDPWNSPVGNQLDPIQREPVCSALNSAILETHNLPKQPPLALAMGQATQCLGLMARSGIGSCAFATVDDYLH
;
A
#
# COMPACT_ATOMS: atom_id res chain seq x y z
N MET A 1 -10.70 29.14 -42.15
CA MET A 1 -10.47 27.94 -41.29
C MET A 1 -11.15 28.12 -39.94
N GLY A 2 -11.59 27.03 -39.31
CA GLY A 2 -12.13 27.03 -37.94
C GLY A 2 -11.48 25.97 -37.06
N ILE A 3 -11.20 26.32 -35.80
CA ILE A 3 -10.54 25.46 -34.80
C ILE A 3 -11.49 25.28 -33.61
N GLY A 4 -11.58 24.08 -33.04
CA GLY A 4 -12.40 23.84 -31.84
C GLY A 4 -12.64 22.37 -31.50
N LEU A 5 -13.90 22.02 -31.28
CA LEU A 5 -14.35 20.78 -30.66
C LEU A 5 -15.59 20.20 -31.39
N SER A 6 -15.70 18.87 -31.41
CA SER A 6 -16.94 18.19 -31.84
C SER A 6 -17.19 16.90 -31.07
N ALA A 7 -18.45 16.52 -30.93
CA ALA A 7 -18.84 15.21 -30.41
C ALA A 7 -18.68 14.11 -31.47
N GLN A 8 -18.58 12.85 -31.03
CA GLN A 8 -18.54 11.70 -31.93
C GLN A 8 -19.77 11.67 -32.85
N GLY A 9 -19.54 11.53 -34.16
CA GLY A 9 -20.61 11.42 -35.16
C GLY A 9 -21.16 12.76 -35.70
N VAL A 10 -20.55 13.90 -35.34
CA VAL A 10 -20.80 15.18 -36.02
C VAL A 10 -20.43 15.08 -37.51
N ASN A 11 -21.13 15.83 -38.36
CA ASN A 11 -20.89 15.89 -39.79
C ASN A 11 -19.55 16.59 -40.11
N MET A 12 -18.60 15.84 -40.70
CA MET A 12 -17.26 16.34 -41.03
C MET A 12 -17.19 17.22 -42.29
N ASN A 13 -18.29 17.35 -43.06
CA ASN A 13 -18.35 18.23 -44.24
C ASN A 13 -18.78 19.67 -43.87
N ARG A 14 -18.34 20.15 -42.69
CA ARG A 14 -18.77 21.39 -42.03
C ARG A 14 -17.63 21.91 -41.16
N LEU A 15 -17.52 23.23 -41.01
CA LEU A 15 -16.57 23.83 -40.07
C LEU A 15 -17.03 23.62 -38.61
N PRO A 16 -16.11 23.50 -37.64
CA PRO A 16 -16.47 23.30 -36.25
C PRO A 16 -17.31 24.46 -35.72
N GLY A 17 -18.34 24.16 -34.93
CA GLY A 17 -19.30 25.12 -34.41
C GLY A 17 -20.61 25.22 -35.20
N TRP A 18 -20.65 24.82 -36.47
CA TRP A 18 -21.82 25.02 -37.34
C TRP A 18 -22.98 24.04 -37.12
N ASP A 19 -22.67 22.81 -36.71
CA ASP A 19 -23.64 21.73 -36.51
C ASP A 19 -23.77 21.37 -35.01
N LYS A 20 -24.89 20.75 -34.62
CA LYS A 20 -25.21 20.47 -33.21
C LYS A 20 -24.11 19.61 -32.54
N HIS A 21 -23.74 19.99 -31.32
CA HIS A 21 -22.63 19.40 -30.54
C HIS A 21 -21.26 19.60 -31.19
N SER A 22 -21.11 20.67 -31.96
CA SER A 22 -19.84 21.22 -32.41
C SER A 22 -19.68 22.66 -31.94
N TYR A 23 -18.43 23.06 -31.72
CA TYR A 23 -18.01 24.32 -31.12
C TYR A 23 -16.73 24.78 -31.83
N GLY A 24 -16.60 26.03 -32.26
CA GLY A 24 -15.43 26.47 -33.02
C GLY A 24 -15.20 27.98 -33.04
N TYR A 25 -13.96 28.38 -33.32
CA TYR A 25 -13.50 29.76 -33.48
C TYR A 25 -12.86 29.89 -34.86
N HIS A 26 -13.32 30.87 -35.64
CA HIS A 26 -13.03 30.98 -37.07
C HIS A 26 -12.08 32.15 -37.36
N GLY A 27 -11.11 31.92 -38.24
CA GLY A 27 -9.97 32.83 -38.44
C GLY A 27 -10.26 34.02 -39.36
N ASP A 28 -11.22 33.88 -40.27
CA ASP A 28 -11.59 34.87 -41.28
C ASP A 28 -12.49 35.99 -40.73
N ASP A 29 -13.32 35.72 -39.72
CA ASP A 29 -14.20 36.71 -39.07
C ASP A 29 -13.92 36.93 -37.57
N GLY A 30 -13.13 36.08 -36.92
CA GLY A 30 -12.86 36.14 -35.47
C GLY A 30 -14.05 35.71 -34.59
N HIS A 31 -15.10 35.12 -35.16
CA HIS A 31 -16.32 34.77 -34.45
C HIS A 31 -16.24 33.37 -33.81
N SER A 32 -16.98 33.18 -32.72
CA SER A 32 -17.25 31.88 -32.13
C SER A 32 -18.58 31.31 -32.64
N PHE A 33 -18.60 30.02 -32.94
CA PHE A 33 -19.75 29.29 -33.46
C PHE A 33 -20.06 28.15 -32.49
N CYS A 34 -21.30 28.09 -32.00
CA CYS A 34 -21.74 27.14 -30.98
C CYS A 34 -23.04 26.45 -31.42
N SER A 35 -22.93 25.24 -31.97
CA SER A 35 -24.06 24.47 -32.51
C SER A 35 -24.98 25.27 -33.48
N SER A 36 -24.39 26.21 -34.22
CA SER A 36 -25.09 27.24 -35.01
C SER A 36 -24.23 27.66 -36.20
N GLY A 37 -24.83 27.75 -37.40
CA GLY A 37 -24.20 28.34 -38.58
C GLY A 37 -24.06 29.87 -38.53
N THR A 38 -24.63 30.52 -37.51
CA THR A 38 -24.47 31.96 -37.24
C THR A 38 -23.55 32.13 -36.04
N GLY A 39 -22.35 32.66 -36.28
CA GLY A 39 -21.36 32.93 -35.24
C GLY A 39 -21.66 34.20 -34.45
N GLN A 40 -20.92 34.43 -33.36
CA GLN A 40 -20.97 35.63 -32.53
C GLN A 40 -19.56 36.26 -32.41
N PRO A 41 -19.43 37.59 -32.39
CA PRO A 41 -18.13 38.24 -32.19
C PRO A 41 -17.46 37.77 -30.90
N TYR A 42 -16.19 37.36 -30.99
CA TYR A 42 -15.48 36.75 -29.85
C TYR A 42 -14.02 37.22 -29.75
N GLY A 43 -13.23 37.01 -30.81
CA GLY A 43 -11.80 37.29 -30.83
C GLY A 43 -11.36 38.09 -32.06
N PRO A 44 -10.05 38.36 -32.18
CA PRO A 44 -9.48 38.87 -33.43
C PRO A 44 -9.52 37.80 -34.54
N THR A 45 -9.35 38.22 -35.79
CA THR A 45 -9.02 37.28 -36.88
C THR A 45 -7.64 36.65 -36.68
N PHE A 46 -7.36 35.53 -37.36
CA PHE A 46 -6.05 34.87 -37.33
C PHE A 46 -5.62 34.32 -38.68
N THR A 47 -4.31 34.25 -38.91
CA THR A 47 -3.71 34.02 -40.22
C THR A 47 -2.37 33.26 -40.14
N THR A 48 -1.67 33.12 -41.27
CA THR A 48 -0.38 32.43 -41.38
C THR A 48 0.62 32.92 -40.34
N GLY A 49 1.11 32.00 -39.50
CA GLY A 49 2.07 32.27 -38.43
C GLY A 49 1.46 32.52 -37.05
N ASP A 50 0.14 32.68 -36.94
CA ASP A 50 -0.54 32.70 -35.64
C ASP A 50 -0.64 31.30 -35.03
N VAL A 51 -0.43 31.19 -33.72
CA VAL A 51 -0.64 29.98 -32.92
C VAL A 51 -1.92 30.14 -32.11
N ILE A 52 -2.92 29.30 -32.39
CA ILE A 52 -4.21 29.29 -31.71
C ILE A 52 -4.31 28.09 -30.75
N GLY A 53 -4.45 28.36 -29.46
CA GLY A 53 -4.76 27.35 -28.45
C GLY A 53 -6.26 27.21 -28.22
N CYS A 54 -6.70 26.01 -27.83
CA CYS A 54 -8.08 25.71 -27.42
C CYS A 54 -8.01 24.99 -26.07
N CYS A 55 -8.40 25.67 -24.98
CA CYS A 55 -8.31 25.14 -23.63
C CYS A 55 -9.69 24.79 -23.10
N VAL A 56 -9.89 23.53 -22.71
CA VAL A 56 -11.15 22.99 -22.19
C VAL A 56 -11.01 22.69 -20.71
N ASN A 57 -11.95 23.20 -19.90
CA ASN A 57 -11.95 23.01 -18.46
C ASN A 57 -13.12 22.09 -18.05
N LEU A 58 -12.79 20.89 -17.57
CA LEU A 58 -13.76 19.85 -17.17
C LEU A 58 -14.24 19.98 -15.71
N ILE A 59 -13.85 21.04 -14.99
CA ILE A 59 -14.38 21.35 -13.65
C ILE A 59 -15.68 22.16 -13.78
N ASN A 60 -15.70 23.14 -14.69
CA ASN A 60 -16.81 24.07 -14.93
C ASN A 60 -17.42 23.97 -16.34
N ASN A 61 -16.97 23.00 -17.14
CA ASN A 61 -17.43 22.71 -18.51
C ASN A 61 -17.35 23.92 -19.45
N THR A 62 -16.28 24.70 -19.37
CA THR A 62 -16.04 25.86 -20.25
C THR A 62 -14.90 25.63 -21.23
N CYS A 63 -14.84 26.45 -22.28
CA CYS A 63 -13.72 26.54 -23.19
C CYS A 63 -13.33 28.00 -23.45
N PHE A 64 -12.04 28.27 -23.53
CA PHE A 64 -11.46 29.51 -24.04
C PHE A 64 -10.40 29.22 -25.09
N TYR A 65 -10.24 30.15 -26.03
CA TYR A 65 -9.13 30.11 -26.97
C TYR A 65 -7.99 31.02 -26.51
N THR A 66 -6.80 30.77 -27.04
CA THR A 66 -5.65 31.64 -26.90
C THR A 66 -5.12 32.01 -28.28
N LYS A 67 -4.53 33.20 -28.42
CA LYS A 67 -3.81 33.61 -29.62
C LYS A 67 -2.40 34.04 -29.22
N ASN A 68 -1.39 33.41 -29.81
CA ASN A 68 0.03 33.70 -29.61
C ASN A 68 0.43 33.78 -28.13
N GLY A 69 -0.11 32.87 -27.29
CA GLY A 69 0.14 32.82 -25.85
C GLY A 69 -0.78 33.68 -24.97
N HIS A 70 -1.68 34.49 -25.55
CA HIS A 70 -2.62 35.33 -24.79
C HIS A 70 -4.03 34.75 -24.79
N SER A 71 -4.68 34.69 -23.62
CA SER A 71 -6.08 34.22 -23.51
C SER A 71 -7.08 35.24 -24.08
N LEU A 72 -8.08 34.73 -24.80
CA LEU A 72 -9.16 35.51 -25.40
C LEU A 72 -10.45 35.50 -24.54
N GLY A 73 -10.41 34.90 -23.34
CA GLY A 73 -11.58 34.74 -22.47
C GLY A 73 -12.51 33.60 -22.90
N ILE A 74 -13.52 33.30 -22.06
CA ILE A 74 -14.44 32.16 -22.29
C ILE A 74 -15.24 32.35 -23.59
N ALA A 75 -15.15 31.37 -24.48
CA ALA A 75 -15.96 31.27 -25.69
C ALA A 75 -17.28 30.52 -25.46
N PHE A 76 -17.22 29.43 -24.67
CA PHE A 76 -18.34 28.52 -24.45
C PHE A 76 -18.44 28.08 -22.98
N THR A 77 -19.67 27.88 -22.52
CA THR A 77 -20.03 27.24 -21.25
C THR A 77 -20.84 25.98 -21.51
N ASP A 78 -21.15 25.22 -20.45
CA ASP A 78 -22.10 24.10 -20.48
C ASP A 78 -21.75 23.01 -21.51
N LEU A 79 -20.45 22.82 -21.76
CA LEU A 79 -19.96 21.85 -22.74
C LEU A 79 -20.30 20.40 -22.34
N PRO A 80 -20.75 19.56 -23.29
CA PRO A 80 -20.91 18.14 -23.04
C PRO A 80 -19.55 17.43 -22.86
N PRO A 81 -19.51 16.31 -22.13
CA PRO A 81 -18.31 15.48 -22.05
C PRO A 81 -18.02 14.78 -23.40
N ASN A 82 -16.82 14.19 -23.52
CA ASN A 82 -16.39 13.37 -24.66
C ASN A 82 -16.35 14.13 -26.00
N LEU A 83 -15.87 15.38 -25.95
CA LEU A 83 -15.53 16.19 -27.13
C LEU A 83 -14.12 15.87 -27.66
N TYR A 84 -13.96 15.94 -28.97
CA TYR A 84 -12.72 15.69 -29.69
C TYR A 84 -12.16 16.99 -30.28
N PRO A 85 -10.84 17.26 -30.18
CA PRO A 85 -10.20 18.35 -30.90
C PRO A 85 -10.50 18.25 -32.40
N THR A 86 -10.96 19.35 -33.00
CA THR A 86 -11.51 19.40 -34.37
C THR A 86 -10.99 20.64 -35.09
N VAL A 87 -10.51 20.48 -36.32
CA VAL A 87 -10.16 21.59 -37.21
C VAL A 87 -10.87 21.41 -38.54
N GLY A 88 -11.47 22.49 -39.05
CA GLY A 88 -12.11 22.54 -40.36
C GLY A 88 -11.39 23.51 -41.28
N LEU A 89 -11.05 23.02 -42.48
CA LEU A 89 -10.50 23.81 -43.58
C LEU A 89 -11.53 23.85 -44.71
N GLN A 90 -11.56 24.92 -45.50
CA GLN A 90 -12.56 25.14 -46.55
C GLN A 90 -11.95 25.64 -47.87
N THR A 91 -10.79 26.30 -47.86
CA THR A 91 -10.18 26.87 -49.06
C THR A 91 -8.85 26.20 -49.45
N PRO A 92 -8.53 26.06 -50.75
CA PRO A 92 -7.26 25.47 -51.18
C PRO A 92 -6.07 26.29 -50.70
N GLY A 93 -5.09 25.62 -50.09
CA GLY A 93 -3.87 26.24 -49.56
C GLY A 93 -3.89 26.54 -48.06
N GLU A 94 -5.02 26.33 -47.38
CA GLU A 94 -5.01 26.29 -45.90
C GLU A 94 -4.21 25.06 -45.42
N VAL A 95 -3.24 25.29 -44.53
CA VAL A 95 -2.40 24.26 -43.89
C VAL A 95 -2.27 24.61 -42.41
N VAL A 96 -2.31 23.61 -41.53
CA VAL A 96 -2.23 23.74 -40.07
C VAL A 96 -1.45 22.57 -39.49
N ASP A 97 -0.64 22.84 -38.47
CA ASP A 97 0.04 21.82 -37.65
C ASP A 97 -0.62 21.73 -36.27
N ALA A 98 -0.83 20.52 -35.77
CA ALA A 98 -1.51 20.27 -34.50
C ALA A 98 -0.53 19.82 -33.42
N ASN A 99 -0.28 20.68 -32.43
CA ASN A 99 0.46 20.32 -31.22
C ASN A 99 -0.50 19.84 -30.13
N PHE A 100 -0.43 18.55 -29.80
CA PHE A 100 -1.15 17.89 -28.70
C PHE A 100 -0.24 17.60 -27.49
N GLY A 101 0.89 18.29 -27.38
CA GLY A 101 1.92 18.07 -26.35
C GLY A 101 3.22 17.46 -26.88
N GLN A 102 3.40 17.32 -28.20
CA GLN A 102 4.68 16.94 -28.81
C GLN A 102 5.76 18.01 -28.64
N HIS A 103 5.35 19.27 -28.49
CA HIS A 103 6.21 20.43 -28.24
C HIS A 103 5.64 21.29 -27.11
N PRO A 104 6.44 22.15 -26.46
CA PRO A 104 5.93 23.12 -25.49
C PRO A 104 4.81 24.00 -26.08
N PHE A 105 3.83 24.35 -25.25
CA PHE A 105 2.76 25.26 -25.66
C PHE A 105 3.22 26.72 -25.57
N VAL A 106 2.73 27.57 -26.48
CA VAL A 106 2.99 29.03 -26.46
C VAL A 106 2.19 29.74 -25.35
N PHE A 107 1.12 29.12 -24.87
CA PHE A 107 0.39 29.54 -23.66
C PHE A 107 0.92 28.77 -22.45
N ASP A 108 1.19 29.47 -21.35
CA ASP A 108 1.54 28.84 -20.06
C ASP A 108 0.29 28.16 -19.45
N ILE A 109 0.03 26.95 -19.94
CA ILE A 109 -1.01 26.06 -19.44
C ILE A 109 -0.69 25.55 -18.03
N GLU A 110 0.58 25.53 -17.62
CA GLU A 110 0.97 25.12 -16.28
C GLU A 110 0.54 26.14 -15.23
N ASP A 111 0.66 27.44 -15.50
CA ASP A 111 0.18 28.48 -14.58
C ASP A 111 -1.34 28.44 -14.39
N TYR A 112 -2.06 28.28 -15.50
CA TYR A 112 -3.50 28.06 -15.46
C TYR A 112 -3.85 26.81 -14.62
N MET A 113 -3.11 25.71 -14.77
CA MET A 113 -3.28 24.50 -13.95
C MET A 113 -2.83 24.66 -12.49
N ARG A 114 -1.84 25.52 -12.20
CA ARG A 114 -1.45 25.91 -10.83
C ARG A 114 -2.61 26.63 -10.14
N GLU A 115 -3.23 27.61 -10.81
CA GLU A 115 -4.36 28.37 -10.28
C GLU A 115 -5.55 27.45 -9.92
N TRP A 116 -5.89 26.50 -10.79
CA TRP A 116 -6.96 25.54 -10.53
C TRP A 116 -6.61 24.52 -9.43
N ARG A 117 -5.35 24.07 -9.35
CA ARG A 117 -4.89 23.24 -8.22
C ARG A 117 -5.05 23.97 -6.89
N THR A 118 -4.61 25.23 -6.79
CA THR A 118 -4.77 26.04 -5.57
C THR A 118 -6.25 26.26 -5.20
N LYS A 119 -7.12 26.46 -6.20
CA LYS A 119 -8.58 26.56 -5.97
C LYS A 119 -9.19 25.26 -5.43
N THR A 120 -8.82 24.10 -5.99
CA THR A 120 -9.31 22.80 -5.53
C THR A 120 -8.79 22.45 -4.14
N GLN A 121 -7.49 22.67 -3.88
CA GLN A 121 -6.88 22.52 -2.55
C GLN A 121 -7.63 23.34 -1.50
N ALA A 122 -7.80 24.65 -1.74
CA ALA A 122 -8.48 25.55 -0.81
C ALA A 122 -10.00 25.28 -0.65
N GLN A 123 -10.62 24.47 -1.53
CA GLN A 123 -11.98 23.97 -1.33
C GLN A 123 -12.01 22.73 -0.42
N ILE A 124 -10.99 21.87 -0.51
CA ILE A 124 -10.85 20.67 0.34
C ILE A 124 -10.45 21.06 1.76
N ASP A 125 -9.44 21.93 1.92
CA ASP A 125 -8.98 22.43 3.23
C ASP A 125 -10.06 23.17 4.03
N ARG A 126 -11.06 23.74 3.32
CA ARG A 126 -12.18 24.49 3.90
C ARG A 126 -13.49 23.69 3.90
N PHE A 127 -13.46 22.41 3.50
CA PHE A 127 -14.65 21.59 3.51
C PHE A 127 -15.05 21.30 4.97
N PRO A 128 -16.31 21.57 5.38
CA PRO A 128 -16.69 21.48 6.78
C PRO A 128 -16.71 20.02 7.26
N VAL A 129 -15.73 19.67 8.09
CA VAL A 129 -15.82 18.51 8.98
C VAL A 129 -16.87 18.85 10.04
N GLY A 130 -18.02 18.17 10.02
CA GLY A 130 -19.18 18.56 10.82
C GLY A 130 -18.91 18.60 12.33
N ASP A 131 -19.59 19.54 13.01
CA ASP A 131 -19.35 20.10 14.35
C ASP A 131 -19.34 19.14 15.56
N ARG A 132 -19.22 17.83 15.34
CA ARG A 132 -18.98 16.81 16.37
C ARG A 132 -17.50 16.82 16.76
N GLU A 133 -17.03 17.97 17.21
CA GLU A 133 -15.67 18.15 17.74
C GLU A 133 -15.40 17.15 18.87
N GLY A 134 -14.18 16.65 18.95
CA GLY A 134 -13.82 15.56 19.85
C GLY A 134 -14.25 14.16 19.37
N GLU A 135 -15.39 13.98 18.69
CA GLU A 135 -15.78 12.66 18.15
C GLU A 135 -14.89 12.24 16.99
N TRP A 136 -14.65 13.12 16.02
CA TRP A 136 -13.74 12.83 14.89
C TRP A 136 -12.30 12.64 15.38
N GLN A 137 -11.86 13.45 16.35
CA GLN A 137 -10.56 13.33 17.01
C GLN A 137 -10.42 11.96 17.69
N THR A 138 -11.42 11.55 18.47
CA THR A 138 -11.49 10.23 19.12
C THR A 138 -11.53 9.09 18.10
N MET A 139 -12.21 9.27 16.97
CA MET A 139 -12.26 8.29 15.87
C MET A 139 -10.86 8.09 15.27
N ILE A 140 -10.16 9.18 14.91
CA ILE A 140 -8.81 9.11 14.37
C ILE A 140 -7.85 8.50 15.39
N GLN A 141 -7.93 8.87 16.66
CA GLN A 141 -7.12 8.25 17.72
C GLN A 141 -7.36 6.73 17.83
N LYS A 142 -8.61 6.25 17.70
CA LYS A 142 -8.93 4.82 17.65
C LYS A 142 -8.40 4.15 16.37
N MET A 143 -8.45 4.83 15.23
CA MET A 143 -7.90 4.34 13.96
C MET A 143 -6.36 4.21 14.00
N VAL A 144 -5.67 5.19 14.60
CA VAL A 144 -4.21 5.16 14.82
C VAL A 144 -3.84 4.10 15.85
N SER A 145 -4.50 4.04 17.00
CA SER A 145 -4.26 3.02 18.03
C SER A 145 -4.44 1.60 17.48
N SER A 146 -5.54 1.34 16.76
CA SER A 146 -5.77 0.03 16.13
C SER A 146 -4.77 -0.29 15.02
N TYR A 147 -4.27 0.70 14.27
CA TYR A 147 -3.16 0.50 13.32
C TYR A 147 -1.86 0.10 14.04
N LEU A 148 -1.49 0.82 15.11
CA LEU A 148 -0.28 0.52 15.89
C LEU A 148 -0.33 -0.89 16.52
N VAL A 149 -1.49 -1.28 17.07
CA VAL A 149 -1.72 -2.62 17.61
C VAL A 149 -1.68 -3.69 16.51
N HIS A 150 -2.39 -3.49 15.39
CA HIS A 150 -2.44 -4.43 14.26
C HIS A 150 -1.04 -4.75 13.73
N HIS A 151 -0.22 -3.73 13.46
CA HIS A 151 1.15 -3.92 12.96
C HIS A 151 2.15 -4.38 14.03
N GLY A 152 1.78 -4.36 15.31
CA GLY A 152 2.62 -4.85 16.41
C GLY A 152 3.58 -3.81 16.99
N TYR A 153 3.33 -2.51 16.81
CA TYR A 153 4.14 -1.41 17.34
C TYR A 153 3.83 -1.15 18.83
N CYS A 154 3.98 -2.20 19.66
CA CYS A 154 3.47 -2.27 21.04
C CYS A 154 3.89 -1.08 21.93
N ALA A 155 5.18 -0.73 21.98
CA ALA A 155 5.66 0.39 22.78
C ALA A 155 5.08 1.75 22.33
N THR A 156 4.93 1.95 21.02
CA THR A 156 4.30 3.14 20.43
C THR A 156 2.81 3.17 20.72
N ALA A 157 2.12 2.03 20.61
CA ALA A 157 0.70 1.88 20.94
C ALA A 157 0.42 2.20 22.41
N GLU A 158 1.25 1.69 23.32
CA GLU A 158 1.17 2.00 24.76
C GLU A 158 1.43 3.48 25.06
N ALA A 159 2.45 4.09 24.44
CA ALA A 159 2.76 5.51 24.62
C ALA A 159 1.62 6.40 24.10
N PHE A 160 1.11 6.09 22.91
CA PHE A 160 -0.02 6.79 22.29
C PHE A 160 -1.31 6.64 23.10
N ALA A 161 -1.61 5.43 23.58
CA ALA A 161 -2.77 5.15 24.43
C ALA A 161 -2.73 6.01 25.72
N ARG A 162 -1.58 6.08 26.39
CA ARG A 162 -1.38 6.93 27.59
C ARG A 162 -1.49 8.43 27.31
N SER A 163 -1.26 8.89 26.08
CA SER A 163 -1.38 10.31 25.70
C SER A 163 -2.73 10.69 25.07
N THR A 164 -3.65 9.74 24.90
CA THR A 164 -4.95 9.94 24.21
C THR A 164 -6.14 9.26 24.90
N ASP A 165 -5.93 8.74 26.12
CA ASP A 165 -6.89 7.98 26.94
C ASP A 165 -7.62 6.85 26.17
N GLN A 166 -6.94 6.26 25.17
CA GLN A 166 -7.49 5.14 24.39
C GLN A 166 -7.17 3.79 25.04
N THR A 167 -8.14 2.87 24.99
CA THR A 167 -7.95 1.49 25.46
C THR A 167 -7.33 0.61 24.38
N VAL A 168 -6.35 -0.20 24.77
CA VAL A 168 -5.79 -1.27 23.92
C VAL A 168 -6.62 -2.53 24.14
N LEU A 169 -7.26 -3.04 23.08
CA LEU A 169 -8.21 -4.16 23.16
C LEU A 169 -7.57 -5.54 22.99
N GLU A 170 -6.35 -5.63 22.46
CA GLU A 170 -5.63 -6.91 22.28
C GLU A 170 -4.69 -7.18 23.45
N GLU A 171 -4.65 -8.41 23.93
CA GLU A 171 -3.75 -8.83 25.00
C GLU A 171 -2.27 -8.73 24.56
N LEU A 172 -1.42 -8.18 25.44
CA LEU A 172 0.02 -8.02 25.21
C LEU A 172 0.73 -9.34 24.84
N ALA A 173 0.21 -10.49 25.28
CA ALA A 173 0.71 -11.81 24.90
C ALA A 173 0.50 -12.11 23.40
N SER A 174 -0.69 -11.81 22.86
CA SER A 174 -1.00 -11.99 21.43
C SER A 174 -0.12 -11.06 20.57
N ILE A 175 0.01 -9.78 20.95
CA ILE A 175 0.85 -8.82 20.24
C ILE A 175 2.31 -9.31 20.18
N LYS A 176 2.86 -9.81 21.29
CA LYS A 176 4.24 -10.36 21.35
C LYS A 176 4.41 -11.65 20.52
N ASN A 177 3.40 -12.51 20.49
CA ASN A 177 3.39 -13.70 19.64
C ASN A 177 3.41 -13.34 18.14
N ARG A 178 2.60 -12.36 17.73
CA ARG A 178 2.60 -11.83 16.34
C ARG A 178 3.95 -11.18 16.00
N GLN A 179 4.48 -10.31 16.86
CA GLN A 179 5.82 -9.71 16.70
C GLN A 179 6.92 -10.77 16.47
N ARG A 180 6.91 -11.88 17.24
CA ARG A 180 7.88 -12.97 17.09
C ARG A 180 7.82 -13.61 15.70
N ILE A 181 6.61 -13.89 15.21
CA ILE A 181 6.40 -14.48 13.88
C ILE A 181 6.79 -13.49 12.77
N GLN A 182 6.33 -12.23 12.85
CA GLN A 182 6.68 -11.17 11.90
C GLN A 182 8.20 -10.97 11.81
N LYS A 183 8.91 -10.98 12.94
CA LYS A 183 10.38 -10.86 12.98
C LYS A 183 11.09 -12.04 12.31
N LEU A 184 10.55 -13.25 12.38
CA LEU A 184 11.10 -14.42 11.66
C LEU A 184 10.87 -14.30 10.14
N VAL A 185 9.66 -13.92 9.71
CA VAL A 185 9.34 -13.71 8.29
C VAL A 185 10.22 -12.62 7.67
N LEU A 186 10.31 -11.45 8.31
CA LEU A 186 11.10 -10.32 7.80
C LEU A 186 12.62 -10.59 7.81
N ALA A 187 13.10 -11.48 8.70
CA ALA A 187 14.48 -11.97 8.69
C ALA A 187 14.76 -13.07 7.63
N GLY A 188 13.75 -13.53 6.88
CA GLY A 188 13.87 -14.62 5.90
C GLY A 188 13.89 -16.03 6.50
N ARG A 189 13.60 -16.18 7.80
CA ARG A 189 13.56 -17.46 8.54
C ARG A 189 12.16 -18.07 8.44
N MET A 190 11.75 -18.40 7.22
CA MET A 190 10.39 -18.80 6.89
C MET A 190 10.01 -20.16 7.47
N GLY A 191 10.93 -21.13 7.52
CA GLY A 191 10.69 -22.43 8.16
C GLY A 191 10.30 -22.28 9.62
N GLU A 192 11.09 -21.52 10.38
CA GLU A 192 10.82 -21.23 11.81
C GLU A 192 9.58 -20.34 12.01
N ALA A 193 9.27 -19.44 11.07
CA ALA A 193 8.04 -18.66 11.11
C ALA A 193 6.80 -19.54 10.97
N ILE A 194 6.83 -20.53 10.06
CA ILE A 194 5.77 -21.51 9.85
C ILE A 194 5.61 -22.38 11.10
N GLU A 195 6.71 -22.93 11.63
CA GLU A 195 6.68 -23.77 12.84
C GLU A 195 6.16 -22.99 14.06
N THR A 196 6.68 -21.77 14.30
CA THR A 196 6.22 -20.90 15.40
C THR A 196 4.73 -20.55 15.24
N THR A 197 4.25 -20.38 14.01
CA THR A 197 2.81 -20.17 13.74
C THR A 197 1.99 -21.41 14.11
N GLN A 198 2.44 -22.62 13.75
CA GLN A 198 1.73 -23.86 14.08
C GLN A 198 1.71 -24.16 15.58
N GLN A 199 2.79 -23.82 16.29
CA GLN A 199 2.89 -23.96 17.76
C GLN A 199 1.98 -22.97 18.50
N LEU A 200 1.95 -21.69 18.09
CA LEU A 200 1.20 -20.64 18.79
C LEU A 200 -0.27 -20.54 18.34
N TYR A 201 -0.58 -20.94 17.10
CA TYR A 201 -1.91 -20.86 16.50
C TYR A 201 -2.27 -22.17 15.77
N PRO A 202 -2.58 -23.26 16.52
CA PRO A 202 -2.95 -24.56 15.95
C PRO A 202 -4.09 -24.46 14.91
N SER A 203 -4.01 -25.30 13.89
CA SER A 203 -4.93 -25.35 12.74
C SER A 203 -5.09 -24.06 11.90
N LEU A 204 -4.40 -22.95 12.20
CA LEU A 204 -4.49 -21.73 11.38
C LEU A 204 -4.07 -21.98 9.93
N LEU A 205 -2.90 -22.61 9.73
CA LEU A 205 -2.37 -22.92 8.40
C LEU A 205 -3.08 -24.10 7.72
N GLU A 206 -3.65 -25.02 8.50
CA GLU A 206 -4.46 -26.14 7.99
C GLU A 206 -5.77 -25.62 7.37
N ARG A 207 -6.43 -24.65 8.03
CA ARG A 207 -7.63 -23.98 7.53
C ARG A 207 -7.35 -23.01 6.37
N ASN A 208 -6.09 -22.59 6.19
CA ASN A 208 -5.67 -21.63 5.17
C ASN A 208 -4.58 -22.22 4.24
N PRO A 209 -4.87 -23.28 3.46
CA PRO A 209 -3.83 -24.00 2.73
C PRO A 209 -3.21 -23.18 1.57
N ASN A 210 -3.92 -22.16 1.05
CA ASN A 210 -3.32 -21.18 0.12
C ASN A 210 -2.31 -20.23 0.80
N LEU A 211 -2.51 -19.87 2.07
CA LEU A 211 -1.53 -19.11 2.85
C LEU A 211 -0.32 -19.98 3.19
N LEU A 212 -0.53 -21.24 3.61
CA LEU A 212 0.54 -22.21 3.82
C LEU A 212 1.40 -22.40 2.56
N PHE A 213 0.76 -22.54 1.39
CA PHE A 213 1.46 -22.60 0.11
C PHE A 213 2.24 -21.31 -0.19
N THR A 214 1.66 -20.14 0.05
CA THR A 214 2.33 -18.83 -0.13
C THR A 214 3.58 -18.73 0.76
N LEU A 215 3.48 -19.14 2.02
CA LEU A 215 4.58 -19.19 2.99
C LEU A 215 5.66 -20.19 2.55
N LYS A 216 5.28 -21.37 2.03
CA LYS A 216 6.23 -22.38 1.55
C LYS A 216 6.89 -21.99 0.21
N VAL A 217 6.22 -21.28 -0.69
CA VAL A 217 6.87 -20.66 -1.86
C VAL A 217 7.88 -19.60 -1.40
N ARG A 218 7.55 -18.75 -0.41
CA ARG A 218 8.52 -17.79 0.13
C ARG A 218 9.70 -18.50 0.82
N GLN A 219 9.45 -19.58 1.57
CA GLN A 219 10.54 -20.37 2.15
C GLN A 219 11.50 -20.88 1.07
N PHE A 220 10.99 -21.42 -0.05
CA PHE A 220 11.85 -21.84 -1.16
C PHE A 220 12.70 -20.68 -1.73
N ILE A 221 12.14 -19.47 -1.86
CA ILE A 221 12.89 -18.29 -2.32
C ILE A 221 13.99 -17.88 -1.31
N GLU A 222 13.72 -17.96 -0.01
CA GLU A 222 14.73 -17.73 1.03
C GLU A 222 15.77 -18.88 1.11
N MET A 223 15.41 -20.12 0.73
CA MET A 223 16.37 -21.21 0.56
C MET A 223 17.31 -20.96 -0.63
N VAL A 224 16.76 -20.53 -1.78
CA VAL A 224 17.55 -20.09 -2.95
C VAL A 224 18.55 -18.99 -2.57
N ASN A 225 18.11 -18.03 -1.74
CA ASN A 225 18.90 -16.89 -1.25
C ASN A 225 19.88 -17.24 -0.10
N GLY A 226 19.81 -18.46 0.45
CA GLY A 226 20.66 -18.90 1.57
C GLY A 226 20.29 -18.34 2.95
N THR A 227 19.14 -17.67 3.07
CA THR A 227 18.68 -16.96 4.28
C THR A 227 17.85 -17.84 5.22
N ASP A 228 17.11 -18.82 4.70
CA ASP A 228 16.27 -19.71 5.51
C ASP A 228 17.10 -20.70 6.34
N SER A 229 16.59 -21.07 7.52
CA SER A 229 17.32 -21.90 8.49
C SER A 229 17.63 -23.31 8.00
N GLU A 230 16.78 -23.90 7.14
CA GLU A 230 17.02 -25.24 6.56
C GLU A 230 18.27 -25.33 5.67
N VAL A 231 18.71 -24.21 5.09
CA VAL A 231 19.92 -24.15 4.24
C VAL A 231 21.09 -23.44 4.92
N ARG A 232 20.81 -22.42 5.75
CA ARG A 232 21.83 -21.58 6.39
C ARG A 232 22.79 -22.38 7.27
N CYS A 233 22.28 -23.38 7.99
CA CYS A 233 23.10 -24.27 8.83
C CYS A 233 23.95 -25.27 8.02
N LEU A 234 23.71 -25.40 6.72
CA LEU A 234 24.48 -26.25 5.80
C LEU A 234 25.50 -25.43 4.96
N GLY A 235 25.46 -24.10 5.06
CA GLY A 235 26.53 -23.23 4.58
C GLY A 235 27.69 -23.21 5.58
N GLY A 236 28.84 -23.77 5.19
CA GLY A 236 30.00 -24.00 6.06
C GLY A 236 30.79 -22.76 6.53
N ARG A 237 30.11 -21.68 6.91
CA ARG A 237 30.69 -20.47 7.51
C ARG A 237 29.84 -19.94 8.68
N SER A 238 29.86 -20.67 9.80
CA SER A 238 29.65 -20.03 11.10
C SER A 238 30.80 -19.03 11.34
N PRO A 239 30.56 -17.89 12.00
CA PRO A 239 31.62 -17.16 12.69
C PRO A 239 32.37 -18.14 13.62
N LYS A 240 33.69 -17.98 13.71
CA LYS A 240 34.54 -18.88 14.52
C LYS A 240 34.33 -18.61 16.01
N SER A 241 33.64 -19.50 16.70
CA SER A 241 33.91 -19.72 18.13
C SER A 241 35.14 -20.62 18.24
N GLN A 242 36.31 -20.03 18.49
CA GLN A 242 37.46 -20.80 18.94
C GLN A 242 37.20 -21.27 20.37
N ASP A 243 36.94 -22.56 20.55
CA ASP A 243 37.93 -23.42 21.19
C ASP A 243 37.60 -24.91 21.01
N SER A 244 38.64 -25.74 20.94
CA SER A 244 38.51 -27.20 20.82
C SER A 244 39.82 -27.90 21.17
N TYR A 245 39.84 -28.64 22.27
CA TYR A 245 40.86 -29.63 22.59
C TYR A 245 40.24 -31.04 22.64
N PRO A 246 40.80 -32.06 21.97
CA PRO A 246 40.12 -33.34 21.73
C PRO A 246 40.57 -34.49 22.66
N VAL A 247 39.61 -35.25 23.19
CA VAL A 247 39.79 -36.66 23.64
C VAL A 247 38.50 -37.45 23.34
N SER A 248 38.62 -38.74 23.01
CA SER A 248 37.51 -39.67 22.73
C SER A 248 37.45 -40.82 23.77
N PRO A 249 36.58 -41.85 23.67
CA PRO A 249 35.26 -41.85 24.32
C PRO A 249 35.05 -43.06 25.28
N ARG A 250 33.78 -43.31 25.67
CA ARG A 250 33.21 -44.46 26.44
C ARG A 250 32.96 -44.14 27.96
N PRO A 251 32.21 -44.98 28.75
CA PRO A 251 30.83 -44.61 29.11
C PRO A 251 30.44 -44.91 30.59
N PHE A 252 29.12 -44.99 30.85
CA PHE A 252 28.40 -45.54 32.03
C PHE A 252 27.99 -44.61 33.19
N SER A 253 26.70 -44.75 33.52
CA SER A 253 26.06 -44.76 34.85
C SER A 253 26.09 -43.54 35.78
N SER A 254 24.88 -43.01 36.02
CA SER A 254 24.49 -42.46 37.33
C SER A 254 24.52 -43.56 38.42
N PRO A 255 24.68 -43.16 39.69
CA PRO A 255 23.68 -43.55 40.68
C PRO A 255 23.15 -42.35 41.48
N SER A 256 22.13 -42.60 42.32
CA SER A 256 21.50 -41.60 43.20
C SER A 256 21.82 -41.88 44.66
N MET A 257 21.76 -40.84 45.52
CA MET A 257 20.98 -40.78 46.78
C MET A 257 21.45 -39.66 47.72
N SER A 258 20.49 -39.04 48.41
CA SER A 258 20.71 -38.24 49.65
C SER A 258 20.68 -39.18 50.87
N PRO A 259 21.10 -38.76 52.09
CA PRO A 259 20.08 -38.20 53.01
C PRO A 259 20.54 -37.20 54.11
N SER A 260 19.63 -36.27 54.42
CA SER A 260 19.26 -35.62 55.71
C SER A 260 20.22 -35.46 56.92
N HIS A 261 20.31 -34.21 57.40
CA HIS A 261 20.21 -33.73 58.81
C HIS A 261 19.72 -32.25 58.76
N GLY A 262 19.09 -31.58 59.75
CA GLY A 262 18.61 -31.95 61.10
C GLY A 262 19.48 -31.39 62.24
N VAL A 263 19.03 -30.61 63.25
CA VAL A 263 17.72 -30.08 63.72
C VAL A 263 17.99 -28.76 64.54
N ASN A 264 17.10 -28.00 65.23
CA ASN A 264 15.74 -28.22 65.74
C ASN A 264 14.90 -26.93 66.05
N ILE A 265 13.61 -27.18 66.34
CA ILE A 265 12.50 -26.46 67.01
C ILE A 265 12.80 -25.41 68.12
N HIS A 266 11.97 -24.35 68.22
CA HIS A 266 11.18 -23.98 69.43
C HIS A 266 9.97 -23.07 69.12
N SER A 267 9.00 -23.01 70.05
CA SER A 267 7.64 -22.42 69.89
C SER A 267 7.14 -21.80 71.20
N LEU A 268 6.23 -20.80 71.12
CA LEU A 268 5.07 -20.61 72.01
C LEU A 268 4.13 -19.48 71.50
N ALA A 269 2.91 -19.34 72.06
CA ALA A 269 1.79 -18.62 71.42
C ALA A 269 0.79 -17.92 72.38
N SER A 270 0.01 -16.95 71.86
CA SER A 270 -1.34 -16.48 72.31
C SER A 270 -1.78 -15.24 71.49
N GLY A 271 -3.06 -14.91 71.23
CA GLY A 271 -4.33 -15.62 71.47
C GLY A 271 -5.59 -14.71 71.36
N LYS A 272 -6.79 -15.29 71.16
CA LYS A 272 -8.15 -14.66 71.04
C LYS A 272 -8.45 -13.92 69.71
N GLY A 273 -9.71 -13.85 69.22
CA GLY A 273 -10.95 -14.54 69.65
C GLY A 273 -12.25 -13.99 69.00
N SER A 274 -13.31 -14.82 68.99
CA SER A 274 -14.69 -14.59 68.42
C SER A 274 -14.77 -14.56 66.88
N THR A 275 -15.66 -15.25 66.12
CA THR A 275 -17.08 -15.72 66.24
C THR A 275 -18.11 -14.58 66.15
N ALA A 276 -19.26 -14.67 65.47
CA ALA A 276 -20.12 -15.78 64.98
C ALA A 276 -21.00 -15.31 63.75
N HIS A 277 -21.94 -16.05 63.11
CA HIS A 277 -22.11 -17.45 62.65
C HIS A 277 -23.49 -17.55 61.91
N PHE A 278 -23.76 -18.60 61.09
CA PHE A 278 -25.05 -18.89 60.36
C PHE A 278 -25.49 -17.92 59.22
N SER A 279 -26.38 -18.25 58.26
CA SER A 279 -26.65 -19.50 57.48
C SER A 279 -27.78 -19.33 56.45
N GLY A 280 -27.78 -20.08 55.33
CA GLY A 280 -29.01 -20.71 54.80
C GLY A 280 -29.61 -20.25 53.44
N PHE A 281 -29.51 -21.16 52.45
CA PHE A 281 -30.52 -21.59 51.45
C PHE A 281 -31.23 -20.65 50.43
N ASP A 282 -31.32 -21.21 49.22
CA ASP A 282 -32.39 -21.21 48.20
C ASP A 282 -32.87 -19.96 47.40
N ASN A 283 -32.32 -19.88 46.17
CA ASN A 283 -33.01 -20.22 44.90
C ASN A 283 -34.12 -19.30 44.29
N CYS A 284 -34.42 -19.55 43.01
CA CYS A 284 -35.63 -19.19 42.22
C CYS A 284 -35.70 -17.84 41.44
N SER A 285 -35.53 -17.98 40.12
CA SER A 285 -36.52 -17.62 39.08
C SER A 285 -36.42 -16.32 38.24
N ASN A 286 -36.89 -16.46 36.99
CA ASN A 286 -36.92 -15.45 35.92
C ASN A 286 -37.98 -14.35 36.14
N GLY A 287 -37.77 -13.18 35.51
CA GLY A 287 -38.79 -12.16 35.31
C GLY A 287 -38.57 -11.36 34.02
N VAL A 288 -39.37 -11.63 32.98
CA VAL A 288 -39.41 -10.84 31.74
C VAL A 288 -40.55 -9.83 31.84
N ILE A 289 -40.28 -8.55 31.55
CA ILE A 289 -41.33 -7.53 31.36
C ILE A 289 -41.11 -6.87 29.99
N SER A 290 -42.21 -6.74 29.24
CA SER A 290 -42.28 -6.11 27.92
C SER A 290 -43.20 -4.89 28.00
N ASN A 291 -42.90 -3.83 27.25
CA ASN A 291 -43.78 -2.67 27.12
C ASN A 291 -43.86 -2.16 25.67
N LYS A 292 -44.99 -2.45 25.04
CA LYS A 292 -45.63 -1.63 24.00
C LYS A 292 -46.56 -0.62 24.70
N ALA A 293 -46.95 0.52 24.14
CA ALA A 293 -46.51 1.32 22.98
C ALA A 293 -47.28 2.65 23.05
N HIS A 294 -47.02 3.60 22.15
CA HIS A 294 -48.11 4.29 21.41
C HIS A 294 -47.55 5.02 20.17
N GLN A 295 -48.41 5.23 19.17
CA GLN A 295 -48.11 5.96 17.93
C GLN A 295 -48.68 7.37 17.98
N ALA A 296 -48.04 8.29 17.27
CA ALA A 296 -48.69 9.46 16.68
C ALA A 296 -48.35 9.50 15.18
N TYR A 297 -49.34 9.76 14.33
CA TYR A 297 -49.20 9.76 12.87
C TYR A 297 -49.24 11.19 12.33
N CYS A 298 -48.37 11.51 11.38
CA CYS A 298 -48.64 12.53 10.37
C CYS A 298 -47.98 12.11 9.04
N HIS A 299 -48.65 12.37 7.92
CA HIS A 299 -48.20 11.94 6.59
C HIS A 299 -47.53 13.09 5.82
N SER A 300 -46.48 12.75 5.07
CA SER A 300 -46.31 13.26 3.71
C SER A 300 -45.80 12.13 2.81
N LYS A 301 -46.04 12.24 1.50
CA LYS A 301 -45.74 11.18 0.51
C LYS A 301 -44.49 11.57 -0.29
N HIS A 302 -43.50 10.69 -0.34
CA HIS A 302 -42.63 10.56 -1.52
C HIS A 302 -42.34 9.08 -1.80
N GLN A 303 -42.05 8.79 -3.06
CA GLN A 303 -42.14 7.47 -3.67
C GLN A 303 -40.73 6.93 -3.98
N PRO A 304 -40.31 5.78 -3.43
CA PRO A 304 -38.97 5.26 -3.66
C PRO A 304 -38.87 4.56 -5.02
N CYS A 305 -38.01 5.07 -5.90
CA CYS A 305 -37.55 4.32 -7.08
C CYS A 305 -36.48 3.32 -6.62
N GLY A 306 -36.74 2.02 -6.80
CA GLY A 306 -35.80 0.97 -6.41
C GLY A 306 -34.62 0.86 -7.37
N LEU A 307 -33.41 0.90 -6.84
CA LEU A 307 -32.19 0.45 -7.54
C LEU A 307 -31.81 -0.93 -6.98
N ASN A 308 -31.88 -1.95 -7.83
CA ASN A 308 -31.43 -3.31 -7.46
C ASN A 308 -29.90 -3.32 -7.36
N VAL A 309 -29.37 -3.59 -6.18
CA VAL A 309 -27.94 -3.83 -5.94
C VAL A 309 -27.70 -5.34 -5.86
N PRO A 310 -26.93 -5.95 -6.79
CA PRO A 310 -26.44 -7.31 -6.64
C PRO A 310 -25.37 -7.39 -5.55
N GLU A 311 -25.36 -8.47 -4.76
CA GLU A 311 -24.36 -8.70 -3.72
C GLU A 311 -22.96 -8.88 -4.33
N LEU A 312 -22.04 -7.96 -4.05
CA LEU A 312 -20.62 -8.08 -4.41
C LEU A 312 -19.78 -8.62 -3.24
N ASN A 313 -19.90 -9.93 -3.02
CA ASN A 313 -18.94 -10.67 -2.20
C ASN A 313 -17.66 -10.97 -3.01
N SER A 314 -16.50 -10.89 -2.35
CA SER A 314 -15.17 -11.32 -2.82
C SER A 314 -14.55 -10.54 -4.01
N LEU A 315 -13.68 -9.57 -3.70
CA LEU A 315 -12.63 -9.11 -4.62
C LEU A 315 -11.25 -9.13 -3.94
N ASN A 316 -10.38 -10.04 -4.38
CA ASN A 316 -8.98 -10.12 -3.94
C ASN A 316 -8.17 -8.97 -4.54
N THR A 317 -7.43 -8.23 -3.70
CA THR A 317 -6.51 -7.17 -4.13
C THR A 317 -5.36 -7.76 -4.94
N SER A 318 -5.52 -7.77 -6.26
CA SER A 318 -4.53 -8.30 -7.20
C SER A 318 -3.76 -7.13 -7.84
N ARG A 319 -2.66 -6.70 -7.21
CA ARG A 319 -1.82 -5.58 -7.68
C ARG A 319 -1.05 -6.00 -8.96
N SER A 320 -1.74 -5.96 -10.10
CA SER A 320 -1.19 -6.33 -11.40
C SER A 320 -0.23 -5.25 -11.91
N GLN A 321 1.07 -5.47 -11.71
CA GLN A 321 2.10 -4.71 -12.43
C GLN A 321 2.10 -5.15 -13.91
N GLN A 322 1.34 -4.46 -14.75
CA GLN A 322 1.56 -4.50 -16.20
C GLN A 322 2.68 -3.52 -16.55
N VAL A 323 3.88 -4.05 -16.77
CA VAL A 323 4.96 -3.30 -17.40
C VAL A 323 4.63 -3.13 -18.88
N SER A 324 4.12 -1.96 -19.26
CA SER A 324 3.98 -1.56 -20.66
C SER A 324 5.33 -1.12 -21.20
N SER A 325 5.99 -1.98 -21.99
CA SER A 325 7.25 -1.66 -22.65
C SER A 325 7.03 -0.61 -23.74
N PHE A 326 7.43 0.64 -23.48
CA PHE A 326 7.62 1.66 -24.50
C PHE A 326 9.11 1.94 -24.65
N THR A 327 9.64 1.70 -25.85
CA THR A 327 11.01 2.05 -26.21
C THR A 327 11.09 3.54 -26.54
N SER A 328 11.67 4.33 -25.63
CA SER A 328 12.23 5.63 -26.01
C SER A 328 13.68 5.41 -26.45
N ASN A 329 14.13 6.17 -27.46
CA ASN A 329 15.54 6.19 -27.84
C ASN A 329 16.27 7.19 -26.96
N ASP A 330 17.44 6.82 -26.46
CA ASP A 330 18.35 7.75 -25.81
C ASP A 330 18.95 8.73 -26.84
N VAL A 331 19.16 9.98 -26.41
CA VAL A 331 19.94 10.98 -27.13
C VAL A 331 20.83 11.66 -26.10
N ASP A 332 22.14 11.43 -26.17
CA ASP A 332 23.11 12.07 -25.28
C ASP A 332 23.07 13.60 -25.42
N MET A 333 23.25 14.29 -24.29
CA MET A 333 23.70 15.68 -24.28
C MET A 333 24.69 15.87 -23.13
N GLU A 334 25.82 16.49 -23.43
CA GLU A 334 26.99 16.52 -22.54
C GLU A 334 26.81 17.49 -21.37
N THR A 335 27.45 17.16 -20.23
CA THR A 335 27.38 17.97 -18.99
C THR A 335 28.53 18.97 -18.93
N ASP A 336 28.24 20.24 -19.16
CA ASP A 336 29.24 21.31 -19.07
C ASP A 336 29.36 21.88 -17.64
N HIS A 337 30.59 22.14 -17.19
CA HIS A 337 30.88 22.58 -15.82
C HIS A 337 30.81 24.11 -15.66
N TYR A 338 30.03 24.61 -14.69
CA TYR A 338 30.26 25.92 -14.07
C TYR A 338 30.12 25.86 -12.54
N SER A 339 30.71 26.84 -11.84
CA SER A 339 31.04 26.77 -10.41
C SER A 339 30.82 28.10 -9.66
N ASN A 340 30.85 28.02 -8.33
CA ASN A 340 30.75 29.09 -7.31
C ASN A 340 29.36 29.72 -7.08
N GLY A 341 29.01 29.91 -5.80
CA GLY A 341 27.80 30.61 -5.35
C GLY A 341 27.42 30.34 -3.89
N VAL A 342 28.21 30.84 -2.93
CA VAL A 342 27.96 30.62 -1.48
C VAL A 342 26.87 31.55 -0.96
N GLY A 343 25.98 31.04 -0.10
CA GLY A 343 25.00 31.82 0.66
C GLY A 343 24.52 31.09 1.91
N GLU A 344 24.93 31.53 3.09
CA GLU A 344 24.63 30.88 4.38
C GLU A 344 23.29 31.37 4.97
N THR A 345 22.46 30.46 5.48
CA THR A 345 21.63 30.69 6.69
C THR A 345 21.40 29.37 7.42
N SER A 346 21.34 29.41 8.75
CA SER A 346 21.37 28.22 9.63
C SER A 346 20.20 28.14 10.60
N SER A 347 19.63 26.95 10.82
CA SER A 347 18.87 26.67 12.06
C SER A 347 18.82 25.18 12.44
N ASN A 348 19.51 24.84 13.53
CA ASN A 348 19.25 23.80 14.52
C ASN A 348 18.39 22.57 14.14
N GLY A 349 19.03 21.40 14.09
CA GLY A 349 18.33 20.10 14.20
C GLY A 349 18.16 19.65 15.66
N PHE A 350 17.36 18.60 15.88
CA PHE A 350 17.25 17.90 17.17
C PHE A 350 17.38 16.38 16.96
N LEU A 351 18.42 15.79 17.55
CA LEU A 351 18.58 14.35 17.70
C LEU A 351 18.07 13.91 19.08
N ASN A 352 17.37 12.77 19.14
CA ASN A 352 16.93 12.15 20.39
C ASN A 352 16.71 10.65 20.15
N GLY A 353 17.22 9.69 20.92
CA GLY A 353 18.17 9.80 22.04
C GLY A 353 18.19 8.48 22.81
N SER A 354 19.25 7.68 22.67
CA SER A 354 19.35 6.36 23.31
C SER A 354 20.00 6.45 24.69
N SER A 355 19.38 5.85 25.70
CA SER A 355 19.96 5.73 27.04
C SER A 355 21.03 4.63 27.08
N LYS A 356 22.25 4.98 27.52
CA LYS A 356 23.31 4.03 27.82
C LYS A 356 22.95 3.10 28.99
N HIS A 357 23.58 1.93 29.01
CA HIS A 357 24.06 1.32 30.25
C HIS A 357 25.44 0.75 29.97
N ASP A 358 26.44 1.11 30.77
CA ASP A 358 27.82 0.71 30.52
C ASP A 358 28.10 -0.73 31.00
N HIS A 359 29.04 -1.38 30.33
CA HIS A 359 30.03 -2.27 30.96
C HIS A 359 31.26 -2.34 30.05
N GLU A 360 32.43 -2.05 30.61
CA GLU A 360 33.70 -1.97 29.89
C GLU A 360 34.36 -3.35 29.76
N MET A 361 35.02 -3.60 28.63
CA MET A 361 36.20 -4.46 28.47
C MET A 361 36.97 -3.99 27.24
N GLU A 362 38.31 -3.99 27.31
CA GLU A 362 39.21 -3.61 26.24
C GLU A 362 39.36 -4.73 25.19
N ASP A 363 39.57 -4.39 23.91
CA ASP A 363 40.68 -4.99 23.13
C ASP A 363 41.10 -4.13 21.92
N CYS A 364 42.33 -4.40 21.49
CA CYS A 364 43.17 -3.84 20.44
C CYS A 364 42.53 -3.23 19.16
N ASP A 365 42.99 -2.02 18.80
CA ASP A 365 42.96 -1.52 17.42
C ASP A 365 43.85 -2.39 16.51
N THR A 366 43.28 -2.99 15.46
CA THR A 366 44.05 -3.49 14.31
C THR A 366 43.21 -3.37 13.05
N GLU A 367 43.42 -2.28 12.32
CA GLU A 367 42.83 -2.06 11.00
C GLU A 367 43.36 -3.12 10.01
N MET A 368 42.49 -4.05 9.65
CA MET A 368 42.72 -5.04 8.59
C MET A 368 41.65 -4.83 7.52
N GLU A 369 42.00 -4.11 6.45
CA GLU A 369 41.12 -3.96 5.30
C GLU A 369 40.80 -5.33 4.69
N VAL A 370 39.58 -5.81 4.88
CA VAL A 370 39.08 -7.00 4.20
C VAL A 370 38.49 -6.54 2.86
N ASP A 371 39.29 -6.75 1.80
CA ASP A 371 38.89 -6.56 0.41
C ASP A 371 37.46 -7.04 0.18
N SER A 372 36.57 -6.08 -0.11
CA SER A 372 35.13 -6.30 -0.25
C SER A 372 34.72 -6.76 -1.65
N SER A 373 35.67 -7.24 -2.45
CA SER A 373 35.40 -7.73 -3.80
C SER A 373 34.68 -9.10 -3.81
N GLN A 374 33.46 -9.08 -4.36
CA GLN A 374 32.76 -10.24 -4.91
C GLN A 374 32.51 -11.44 -3.97
N LEU A 375 31.64 -11.25 -2.96
CA LEU A 375 30.79 -12.37 -2.51
C LEU A 375 29.91 -12.81 -3.71
N ARG A 376 30.31 -13.89 -4.40
CA ARG A 376 29.50 -14.48 -5.48
C ARG A 376 28.12 -14.85 -4.93
N ARG A 377 27.05 -14.31 -5.50
CA ARG A 377 25.65 -14.56 -5.10
C ARG A 377 25.16 -15.92 -5.62
N GLN A 378 25.82 -16.99 -5.19
CA GLN A 378 25.52 -18.35 -5.64
C GLN A 378 24.26 -18.91 -4.98
N LEU A 379 23.54 -19.77 -5.73
CA LEU A 379 22.46 -20.63 -5.23
C LEU A 379 22.82 -21.22 -3.86
N CYS A 380 21.96 -20.99 -2.85
CA CYS A 380 22.14 -21.48 -1.48
C CYS A 380 23.52 -21.17 -0.84
N GLY A 381 24.17 -20.07 -1.24
CA GLY A 381 25.52 -19.72 -0.77
C GLY A 381 26.62 -20.70 -1.23
N GLY A 382 26.36 -21.48 -2.29
CA GLY A 382 27.33 -22.42 -2.88
C GLY A 382 27.47 -23.76 -2.15
N SER A 383 26.66 -24.05 -1.12
CA SER A 383 26.71 -25.35 -0.43
C SER A 383 25.91 -26.42 -1.18
N GLN A 384 26.59 -27.49 -1.59
CA GLN A 384 25.97 -28.63 -2.28
C GLN A 384 24.83 -29.27 -1.45
N ALA A 385 25.04 -29.46 -0.14
CA ALA A 385 24.02 -30.04 0.74
C ALA A 385 22.79 -29.12 0.90
N ALA A 386 23.00 -27.80 0.86
CA ALA A 386 21.92 -26.82 0.86
C ALA A 386 21.13 -26.83 -0.46
N ILE A 387 21.82 -26.94 -1.60
CA ILE A 387 21.20 -27.10 -2.93
C ILE A 387 20.37 -28.40 -2.99
N GLU A 388 20.88 -29.50 -2.44
CA GLU A 388 20.14 -30.77 -2.39
C GLU A 388 18.89 -30.70 -1.49
N ARG A 389 18.97 -30.04 -0.32
CA ARG A 389 17.78 -29.74 0.52
C ARG A 389 16.76 -28.87 -0.21
N MET A 390 17.20 -27.79 -0.86
CA MET A 390 16.34 -26.91 -1.66
C MET A 390 15.65 -27.67 -2.80
N ILE A 391 16.37 -28.54 -3.52
CA ILE A 391 15.80 -29.36 -4.60
C ILE A 391 14.78 -30.37 -4.06
N HIS A 392 15.03 -30.96 -2.88
CA HIS A 392 14.07 -31.83 -2.22
C HIS A 392 12.78 -31.08 -1.86
N PHE A 393 12.91 -29.95 -1.18
CA PHE A 393 11.81 -29.06 -0.81
C PHE A 393 11.01 -28.59 -2.04
N GLY A 394 11.68 -28.27 -3.15
CA GLY A 394 11.02 -27.92 -4.41
C GLY A 394 10.09 -29.03 -4.95
N ARG A 395 10.43 -30.31 -4.73
CA ARG A 395 9.56 -31.44 -5.10
C ARG A 395 8.35 -31.56 -4.17
N GLU A 396 8.53 -31.34 -2.87
CA GLU A 396 7.43 -31.30 -1.90
C GLU A 396 6.46 -30.13 -2.22
N LEU A 397 7.00 -28.97 -2.57
CA LEU A 397 6.22 -27.79 -2.95
C LEU A 397 5.45 -27.98 -4.27
N GLN A 398 6.04 -28.66 -5.26
CA GLN A 398 5.34 -29.08 -6.47
C GLN A 398 4.18 -30.04 -6.14
N ALA A 399 4.41 -31.06 -5.30
CA ALA A 399 3.37 -31.99 -4.87
C ALA A 399 2.22 -31.29 -4.13
N MET A 400 2.54 -30.33 -3.25
CA MET A 400 1.56 -29.47 -2.56
C MET A 400 0.73 -28.64 -3.56
N SER A 401 1.37 -28.05 -4.59
CA SER A 401 0.65 -27.33 -5.65
C SER A 401 -0.29 -28.24 -6.45
N GLU A 402 0.07 -29.51 -6.65
CA GLU A 402 -0.76 -30.47 -7.37
C GLU A 402 -1.88 -31.05 -6.50
N GLN A 403 -1.72 -31.07 -5.17
CA GLN A 403 -2.79 -31.34 -4.23
C GLN A 403 -3.81 -30.20 -4.19
N LEU A 404 -3.35 -28.96 -3.97
CA LEU A 404 -4.20 -27.77 -4.02
C LEU A 404 -4.98 -27.64 -5.34
N ARG A 405 -4.36 -28.03 -6.47
CA ARG A 405 -5.02 -28.04 -7.78
C ARG A 405 -6.14 -29.08 -7.89
N ARG A 406 -6.05 -30.19 -7.15
CA ARG A 406 -7.09 -31.24 -7.09
C ARG A 406 -8.24 -30.85 -6.14
N GLU A 407 -7.91 -30.25 -5.00
CA GLU A 407 -8.86 -29.92 -3.93
C GLU A 407 -9.59 -28.58 -4.15
N CYS A 408 -8.87 -27.55 -4.59
CA CYS A 408 -9.40 -26.18 -4.76
C CYS A 408 -9.48 -25.72 -6.23
N GLY A 409 -9.11 -26.58 -7.18
CA GLY A 409 -9.15 -26.27 -8.62
C GLY A 409 -8.02 -25.36 -9.13
N LYS A 410 -8.24 -24.66 -10.24
CA LYS A 410 -7.20 -23.92 -10.97
C LYS A 410 -6.94 -22.52 -10.37
N ASN A 411 -5.98 -22.41 -9.45
CA ASN A 411 -5.45 -21.12 -9.00
C ASN A 411 -4.29 -20.65 -9.93
N THR A 412 -4.50 -19.54 -10.63
CA THR A 412 -3.50 -18.94 -11.56
C THR A 412 -2.37 -18.21 -10.84
N ALA A 413 -2.64 -17.58 -9.69
CA ALA A 413 -1.63 -16.89 -8.89
C ALA A 413 -0.62 -17.89 -8.31
N ASN A 414 -1.10 -18.98 -7.68
CA ASN A 414 -0.24 -20.05 -7.16
C ASN A 414 0.65 -20.64 -8.28
N LYS A 415 0.09 -20.87 -9.48
CA LYS A 415 0.85 -21.35 -10.64
C LYS A 415 1.92 -20.35 -11.09
N LYS A 416 1.63 -19.03 -11.09
CA LYS A 416 2.62 -18.00 -11.43
C LYS A 416 3.74 -17.96 -10.40
N MET A 417 3.40 -17.84 -9.11
CA MET A 417 4.37 -17.80 -8.01
C MET A 417 5.33 -18.99 -8.04
N LEU A 418 4.81 -20.21 -8.23
CA LEU A 418 5.63 -21.42 -8.30
C LEU A 418 6.55 -21.43 -9.53
N LYS A 419 6.03 -21.05 -10.71
CA LYS A 419 6.83 -20.96 -11.93
C LYS A 419 7.97 -19.95 -11.78
N ASP A 420 7.67 -18.77 -11.25
CA ASP A 420 8.65 -17.70 -11.10
C ASP A 420 9.74 -18.11 -10.09
N ALA A 421 9.35 -18.63 -8.91
CA ALA A 421 10.28 -19.11 -7.90
C ALA A 421 11.21 -20.22 -8.43
N PHE A 422 10.69 -21.19 -9.18
CA PHE A 422 11.52 -22.22 -9.83
C PHE A 422 12.36 -21.68 -11.00
N SER A 423 11.99 -20.55 -11.61
CA SER A 423 12.78 -19.92 -12.68
C SER A 423 14.11 -19.34 -12.18
N LEU A 424 14.25 -19.10 -10.86
CA LEU A 424 15.52 -18.73 -10.23
C LEU A 424 16.59 -19.83 -10.36
N LEU A 425 16.18 -21.11 -10.42
CA LEU A 425 17.10 -22.25 -10.55
C LEU A 425 17.81 -22.33 -11.91
N ALA A 426 17.31 -21.62 -12.94
CA ALA A 426 17.90 -21.62 -14.27
C ALA A 426 19.17 -20.75 -14.39
N TYR A 427 19.56 -20.05 -13.31
CA TYR A 427 20.65 -19.08 -13.28
C TYR A 427 21.66 -19.44 -12.18
N SER A 428 22.96 -19.44 -12.51
CA SER A 428 24.02 -19.73 -11.52
C SER A 428 24.15 -18.66 -10.44
N ASP A 429 23.75 -17.43 -10.76
CA ASP A 429 23.46 -16.34 -9.82
C ASP A 429 21.95 -16.01 -9.98
N PRO A 430 21.11 -16.32 -8.98
CA PRO A 430 19.68 -16.08 -9.02
C PRO A 430 19.27 -14.61 -9.23
N TRP A 431 20.14 -13.63 -8.92
CA TRP A 431 19.83 -12.21 -9.10
C TRP A 431 19.86 -11.78 -10.57
N ASN A 432 20.55 -12.53 -11.44
CA ASN A 432 20.56 -12.32 -12.90
C ASN A 432 19.31 -12.91 -13.58
N SER A 433 18.37 -13.49 -12.83
CA SER A 433 17.09 -13.95 -13.35
C SER A 433 16.15 -12.76 -13.65
N PRO A 434 15.29 -12.82 -14.70
CA PRO A 434 14.21 -11.86 -14.94
C PRO A 434 13.20 -11.71 -13.78
N VAL A 435 13.25 -12.61 -12.79
CA VAL A 435 12.48 -12.55 -11.53
C VAL A 435 13.37 -12.48 -10.29
N GLY A 436 14.64 -12.09 -10.44
CA GLY A 436 15.61 -11.92 -9.36
C GLY A 436 15.17 -10.91 -8.30
N ASN A 437 14.29 -9.97 -8.66
CA ASN A 437 13.62 -9.06 -7.71
C ASN A 437 12.79 -9.78 -6.63
N GLN A 438 12.46 -11.07 -6.80
CA GLN A 438 11.81 -11.86 -5.75
C GLN A 438 12.72 -12.13 -4.55
N LEU A 439 14.05 -12.05 -4.71
CA LEU A 439 15.04 -12.25 -3.65
C LEU A 439 15.17 -11.03 -2.72
N ASP A 440 14.61 -9.89 -3.11
CA ASP A 440 14.61 -8.66 -2.34
C ASP A 440 13.87 -8.86 -0.99
N PRO A 441 14.43 -8.39 0.15
CA PRO A 441 13.76 -8.41 1.45
C PRO A 441 12.37 -7.78 1.47
N ILE A 442 12.07 -6.75 0.66
CA ILE A 442 10.76 -6.10 0.62
C ILE A 442 9.64 -7.07 0.21
N GLN A 443 9.97 -8.10 -0.57
CA GLN A 443 9.03 -9.14 -1.00
C GLN A 443 8.62 -10.11 0.13
N ARG A 444 9.17 -9.94 1.35
CA ARG A 444 8.70 -10.59 2.58
C ARG A 444 7.47 -9.90 3.17
N GLU A 445 7.30 -8.60 2.96
CA GLU A 445 6.25 -7.79 3.59
C GLU A 445 4.81 -8.23 3.23
N PRO A 446 4.47 -8.54 1.96
CA PRO A 446 3.11 -8.98 1.62
C PRO A 446 2.74 -10.31 2.30
N VAL A 447 3.71 -11.21 2.43
CA VAL A 447 3.54 -12.52 3.09
C VAL A 447 3.45 -12.36 4.61
N CYS A 448 4.26 -11.48 5.19
CA CYS A 448 4.21 -11.08 6.60
C CYS A 448 2.85 -10.48 6.97
N SER A 449 2.34 -9.57 6.15
CA SER A 449 1.05 -8.91 6.32
C SER A 449 -0.12 -9.90 6.18
N ALA A 450 -0.10 -10.77 5.17
CA ALA A 450 -1.12 -11.80 4.98
C ALA A 450 -1.18 -12.80 6.15
N LEU A 451 -0.02 -13.19 6.71
CA LEU A 451 0.05 -14.05 7.89
C LEU A 451 -0.47 -13.33 9.15
N ASN A 452 -0.07 -12.08 9.39
CA ASN A 452 -0.58 -11.29 10.52
C ASN A 452 -2.10 -11.10 10.43
N SER A 453 -2.62 -10.83 9.24
CA SER A 453 -4.07 -10.71 8.97
C SER A 453 -4.84 -11.99 9.28
N ALA A 454 -4.27 -13.16 8.97
CA ALA A 454 -4.88 -14.46 9.27
C ALA A 454 -4.83 -14.82 10.76
N ILE A 455 -3.77 -14.41 11.48
CA ILE A 455 -3.68 -14.56 12.94
C ILE A 455 -4.70 -13.66 13.65
N LEU A 456 -4.94 -12.46 13.15
CA LEU A 456 -5.98 -11.57 13.68
C LEU A 456 -7.38 -12.14 13.41
N GLU A 457 -7.63 -12.69 12.22
CA GLU A 457 -8.91 -13.33 11.87
C GLU A 457 -9.27 -14.51 12.79
N THR A 458 -8.32 -15.35 13.21
CA THR A 458 -8.64 -16.47 14.13
C THR A 458 -9.09 -16.00 15.52
N HIS A 459 -8.90 -14.73 15.86
CA HIS A 459 -9.37 -14.09 17.09
C HIS A 459 -10.59 -13.17 16.86
N ASN A 460 -11.18 -13.20 15.66
CA ASN A 460 -12.22 -12.29 15.18
C ASN A 460 -11.82 -10.80 15.16
N LEU A 461 -10.51 -10.51 15.07
CA LEU A 461 -9.98 -9.16 14.94
C LEU A 461 -9.90 -8.74 13.45
N PRO A 462 -9.96 -7.42 13.12
CA PRO A 462 -9.95 -6.96 11.74
C PRO A 462 -8.69 -7.36 10.96
N LYS A 463 -8.88 -7.97 9.78
CA LYS A 463 -7.77 -8.36 8.88
C LYS A 463 -6.89 -7.18 8.48
N GLN A 464 -7.48 -6.00 8.32
CA GLN A 464 -6.79 -4.75 8.00
C GLN A 464 -7.21 -3.67 9.03
N PRO A 465 -6.30 -2.75 9.40
CA PRO A 465 -6.65 -1.68 10.32
C PRO A 465 -7.59 -0.67 9.62
N PRO A 466 -8.59 -0.11 10.33
CA PRO A 466 -9.53 0.86 9.76
C PRO A 466 -8.89 2.06 9.07
N LEU A 467 -7.70 2.49 9.51
CA LEU A 467 -6.93 3.56 8.86
C LEU A 467 -6.54 3.22 7.41
N ALA A 468 -5.99 2.02 7.17
CA ALA A 468 -5.62 1.58 5.83
C ALA A 468 -6.84 1.34 4.93
N LEU A 469 -7.96 0.88 5.51
CA LEU A 469 -9.24 0.77 4.81
C LEU A 469 -9.77 2.14 4.39
N ALA A 470 -9.73 3.15 5.27
CA ALA A 470 -10.17 4.52 4.96
C ALA A 470 -9.32 5.17 3.86
N MET A 471 -7.98 5.04 3.94
CA MET A 471 -7.09 5.52 2.88
C MET A 471 -7.39 4.85 1.54
N GLY A 472 -7.49 3.52 1.51
CA GLY A 472 -7.82 2.77 0.29
C GLY A 472 -9.20 3.14 -0.29
N GLN A 473 -10.19 3.37 0.59
CA GLN A 473 -11.52 3.85 0.19
C GLN A 473 -11.46 5.26 -0.40
N ALA A 474 -10.69 6.20 0.18
CA ALA A 474 -10.50 7.54 -0.37
C ALA A 474 -9.84 7.50 -1.76
N THR A 475 -8.77 6.70 -1.94
CA THR A 475 -8.11 6.52 -3.23
C THR A 475 -9.05 5.93 -4.30
N GLN A 476 -9.85 4.92 -3.94
CA GLN A 476 -10.85 4.36 -4.87
C GLN A 476 -12.01 5.34 -5.13
N CYS A 477 -12.40 6.16 -4.15
CA CYS A 477 -13.43 7.18 -4.31
C CYS A 477 -13.02 8.23 -5.37
N LEU A 478 -11.81 8.80 -5.26
CA LEU A 478 -11.26 9.70 -6.29
C LEU A 478 -11.19 9.01 -7.67
N GLY A 479 -10.77 7.75 -7.72
CA GLY A 479 -10.77 6.96 -8.96
C GLY A 479 -12.15 6.72 -9.57
N LEU A 480 -13.21 6.64 -8.76
CA LEU A 480 -14.60 6.55 -9.22
C LEU A 480 -15.14 7.92 -9.63
N MET A 481 -14.85 8.98 -8.86
CA MET A 481 -15.25 10.36 -9.17
C MET A 481 -14.67 10.82 -10.51
N ALA A 482 -13.39 10.53 -10.78
CA ALA A 482 -12.74 10.80 -12.07
C ALA A 482 -13.42 10.03 -13.23
N ARG A 483 -13.79 8.76 -13.04
CA ARG A 483 -14.54 7.97 -14.03
C ARG A 483 -15.97 8.47 -14.25
N SER A 484 -16.57 9.12 -13.26
CA SER A 484 -17.85 9.82 -13.37
C SER A 484 -17.73 11.23 -13.99
N GLY A 485 -16.52 11.64 -14.43
CA GLY A 485 -16.29 12.91 -15.11
C GLY A 485 -16.08 14.12 -14.19
N ILE A 486 -15.83 13.92 -12.89
CA ILE A 486 -15.59 15.03 -11.95
C ILE A 486 -14.17 15.58 -12.16
N GLY A 487 -14.04 16.65 -12.95
CA GLY A 487 -12.75 17.18 -13.39
C GLY A 487 -11.82 17.67 -12.29
N SER A 488 -12.34 18.01 -11.10
CA SER A 488 -11.50 18.44 -9.96
C SER A 488 -10.62 17.31 -9.41
N CYS A 489 -10.95 16.05 -9.68
CA CYS A 489 -10.12 14.90 -9.32
C CYS A 489 -8.78 14.83 -10.08
N ALA A 490 -8.58 15.64 -11.13
CA ALA A 490 -7.28 15.80 -11.78
C ALA A 490 -6.29 16.65 -10.96
N PHE A 491 -6.75 17.30 -9.89
CA PHE A 491 -5.99 18.27 -9.11
C PHE A 491 -5.80 17.90 -7.62
N ALA A 492 -6.24 16.71 -7.20
CA ALA A 492 -6.05 16.19 -5.85
C ALA A 492 -5.94 14.66 -5.85
N THR A 493 -4.88 14.15 -5.22
CA THR A 493 -4.69 12.74 -4.85
C THR A 493 -4.87 12.56 -3.33
N VAL A 494 -4.78 11.32 -2.83
CA VAL A 494 -4.68 11.11 -1.36
C VAL A 494 -3.27 11.45 -0.87
N ASP A 495 -2.25 11.17 -1.68
CA ASP A 495 -0.85 11.28 -1.28
C ASP A 495 -0.40 12.73 -1.06
N ASP A 496 -1.00 13.70 -1.78
CA ASP A 496 -0.80 15.14 -1.57
C ASP A 496 -1.11 15.60 -0.12
N TYR A 497 -1.89 14.83 0.64
CA TYR A 497 -2.34 15.13 2.01
C TYR A 497 -1.66 14.25 3.08
N LEU A 498 -0.57 13.54 2.73
CA LEU A 498 0.18 12.65 3.65
C LEU A 498 1.55 13.23 4.07
N HIS A 499 1.74 14.55 3.93
CA HIS A 499 3.01 15.26 4.12
C HIS A 499 3.04 16.13 5.38
#